data_AF-A0A919F246-F1
#
_entry.id   AF-A0A919F246-F1
#
_cell.length_a   1.000
_cell.length_b   1.000
_cell.length_c   1.000
_cell.angle_alpha   90.00
_cell.angle_beta   90.00
_cell.angle_gamma   90.00
#
_symmetry.space_group_name_H-M   'P 1'
#
loop_
_entity.id
_entity.type
_entity.pdbx_description
1 polymer ?
#
loop_
_entity_poly.entity_id
_entity_poly.type
_entity_poly.pdbx_seq_one_letter_code
_entity_poly.pdbx_strand_id
1 'polypeptide(L)'
;MTFTMTWAQVAEHADEWTGSDSRVAAAVLDEKIGTAISASGMNPEAQAHLRETFLLLVRDGIAGAGKAAVEAGRDWSKAAEPLLVALSPAA
;
A
#
# COMPACT_ATOMS: atom_id res chain seq x y z
N MET A 1 -16.72 7.89 3.48
CA MET A 1 -16.98 6.50 3.06
C MET A 1 -15.90 5.63 3.65
N THR A 2 -16.27 4.52 4.30
CA THR A 2 -15.29 3.56 4.83
C THR A 2 -14.87 2.61 3.71
N PHE A 3 -13.62 2.21 3.71
CA PHE A 3 -13.06 1.22 2.79
C PHE A 3 -12.05 0.34 3.52
N THR A 4 -11.77 -0.82 2.97
CA THR A 4 -10.72 -1.73 3.43
C THR A 4 -9.56 -1.67 2.47
N MET A 5 -8.35 -1.54 3.02
CA MET A 5 -7.08 -1.71 2.32
C MET A 5 -6.46 -3.03 2.74
N THR A 6 -6.19 -3.91 1.78
CA THR A 6 -5.43 -5.14 1.99
C THR A 6 -4.10 -5.04 1.25
N TRP A 7 -3.02 -5.51 1.85
CA TRP A 7 -1.73 -5.61 1.15
C TRP A 7 -1.06 -6.93 1.41
N ALA A 8 -0.28 -7.39 0.43
CA ALA A 8 0.53 -8.58 0.52
C ALA A 8 1.92 -8.30 -0.05
N GLN A 9 2.96 -8.69 0.69
CA GLN A 9 4.30 -8.81 0.13
C GLN A 9 4.50 -10.21 -0.46
N VAL A 10 5.17 -10.31 -1.61
CA VAL A 10 5.58 -11.58 -2.20
C VAL A 10 6.44 -12.33 -1.18
N ALA A 11 6.00 -13.54 -0.81
CA ALA A 11 6.59 -14.45 0.18
C ALA A 11 6.31 -14.15 1.68
N GLU A 12 5.42 -13.21 2.02
CA GLU A 12 4.99 -12.94 3.40
C GLU A 12 3.45 -13.00 3.60
N HIS A 13 3.00 -12.68 4.82
CA HIS A 13 1.59 -12.58 5.22
C HIS A 13 0.88 -11.41 4.53
N ALA A 14 -0.42 -11.57 4.30
CA ALA A 14 -1.32 -10.48 3.92
C ALA A 14 -1.83 -9.80 5.19
N ASP A 15 -1.84 -8.47 5.18
CA ASP A 15 -2.38 -7.63 6.26
C ASP A 15 -3.56 -6.79 5.73
N GLU A 16 -4.37 -6.29 6.65
CA GLU A 16 -5.52 -5.43 6.34
C GLU A 16 -5.58 -4.19 7.25
N TRP A 17 -6.21 -3.15 6.71
CA TRP A 17 -6.56 -1.93 7.42
C TRP A 17 -7.93 -1.45 6.95
N THR A 18 -8.78 -0.99 7.88
CA THR A 18 -10.09 -0.43 7.56
C THR A 18 -10.19 0.99 8.10
N GLY A 19 -10.73 1.90 7.28
CA GLY A 19 -10.95 3.28 7.69
C GLY A 19 -11.50 4.14 6.56
N SER A 20 -11.49 5.45 6.73
CA SER A 20 -12.11 6.39 5.80
C SER A 20 -11.17 7.45 5.22
N ASP A 21 -9.89 7.42 5.60
CA ASP A 21 -8.88 8.38 5.16
C ASP A 21 -7.77 7.67 4.38
N SER A 22 -7.70 7.94 3.06
CA SER A 22 -6.68 7.36 2.18
C SER A 22 -5.26 7.82 2.48
N ARG A 23 -5.08 9.00 3.11
CA ARG A 23 -3.75 9.47 3.54
C ARG A 23 -3.28 8.68 4.75
N VAL A 24 -4.18 8.39 5.69
CA VAL A 24 -3.87 7.51 6.83
C VAL A 24 -3.58 6.09 6.35
N ALA A 25 -4.35 5.56 5.41
CA ALA A 25 -4.08 4.26 4.79
C ALA A 25 -2.67 4.22 4.17
N ALA A 26 -2.31 5.21 3.35
CA ALA A 26 -0.98 5.30 2.74
C ALA A 26 0.16 5.51 3.75
N ALA A 27 -0.11 6.12 4.91
CA ALA A 27 0.85 6.26 6.00
C ALA A 27 1.09 4.91 6.71
N VAL A 28 0.02 4.19 7.05
CA VAL A 28 0.09 2.86 7.68
C VAL A 28 0.85 1.87 6.80
N LEU A 29 0.53 1.83 5.50
CA LEU A 29 1.22 0.95 4.56
C LEU A 29 2.73 1.22 4.54
N ASP A 30 3.13 2.48 4.49
CA ASP A 30 4.54 2.85 4.43
C ASP A 30 5.32 2.58 5.70
N GLU A 31 4.70 2.77 6.86
CA GLU A 31 5.33 2.41 8.12
C GLU A 31 5.61 0.90 8.17
N LYS A 32 4.61 0.09 7.80
CA LYS A 32 4.71 -1.37 7.79
C LYS A 32 5.74 -1.87 6.77
N ILE A 33 5.61 -1.45 5.52
CA ILE A 33 6.49 -1.87 4.43
C ILE A 33 7.89 -1.26 4.59
N GLY A 34 8.00 -0.02 5.02
CA GLY A 34 9.28 0.64 5.30
C GLY A 34 10.06 -0.04 6.43
N THR A 35 9.37 -0.55 7.45
CA THR A 35 9.97 -1.38 8.50
C THR A 35 10.48 -2.70 7.94
N ALA A 36 9.67 -3.41 7.13
CA ALA A 36 10.08 -4.65 6.48
C ALA A 36 11.30 -4.46 5.56
N ILE A 37 11.32 -3.40 4.75
CA ILE A 37 12.48 -3.04 3.90
C ILE A 37 13.72 -2.82 4.77
N SER A 38 13.59 -2.14 5.90
CA SER A 38 14.71 -1.88 6.82
C SER A 38 15.25 -3.16 7.46
N ALA A 39 14.39 -4.16 7.70
CA ALA A 39 14.73 -5.43 8.33
C ALA A 39 15.22 -6.51 7.35
N SER A 40 15.06 -6.30 6.04
CA SER A 40 15.30 -7.29 4.97
C SER A 40 16.75 -7.79 4.80
N GLY A 41 17.72 -7.18 5.47
CA GLY A 41 19.15 -7.44 5.26
C GLY A 41 19.70 -6.94 3.92
N MET A 42 18.89 -6.25 3.10
CA MET A 42 19.33 -5.60 1.86
C MET A 42 20.31 -4.48 2.15
N ASN A 43 21.21 -4.21 1.19
CA ASN A 43 22.08 -3.05 1.25
C ASN A 43 21.28 -1.72 1.17
N PRO A 44 21.83 -0.59 1.64
CA PRO A 44 21.10 0.68 1.68
C PRO A 44 20.61 1.19 0.32
N GLU A 45 21.35 0.94 -0.75
CA GLU A 45 20.98 1.36 -2.11
C GLU A 45 19.74 0.62 -2.61
N ALA A 46 19.69 -0.71 -2.42
CA ALA A 46 18.54 -1.53 -2.75
C ALA A 46 17.30 -1.13 -1.90
N GLN A 47 17.50 -0.82 -0.62
CA GLN A 47 16.42 -0.32 0.23
C GLN A 47 15.89 1.05 -0.24
N ALA A 48 16.78 1.98 -0.62
CA ALA A 48 16.39 3.29 -1.14
C ALA A 48 15.63 3.15 -2.46
N HIS A 49 16.16 2.33 -3.38
CA HIS A 49 15.51 2.03 -4.66
C HIS A 49 14.09 1.48 -4.46
N LEU A 50 13.89 0.57 -3.50
CA LEU A 50 12.57 0.02 -3.20
C LEU A 50 11.59 1.06 -2.69
N ARG A 51 12.05 1.95 -1.80
CA ARG A 51 11.23 3.04 -1.26
C ARG A 51 10.80 4.03 -2.34
N GLU A 52 11.74 4.45 -3.18
CA GLU A 52 11.50 5.47 -4.20
C GLU A 52 10.74 4.94 -5.41
N THR A 53 11.09 3.73 -5.86
CA THR A 53 10.58 3.19 -7.14
C THR A 53 9.24 2.49 -6.95
N PHE A 54 9.01 1.83 -5.82
CA PHE A 54 7.84 0.99 -5.63
C PHE A 54 6.90 1.55 -4.57
N LEU A 55 7.40 1.79 -3.36
CA LEU A 55 6.55 2.21 -2.25
C LEU A 55 5.91 3.59 -2.51
N LEU A 56 6.67 4.57 -3.01
CA LEU A 56 6.14 5.87 -3.38
C LEU A 56 5.02 5.78 -4.42
N LEU A 57 5.22 5.00 -5.50
CA LEU A 57 4.21 4.81 -6.53
C LEU A 57 2.92 4.19 -6.00
N VAL A 58 3.02 3.29 -5.03
CA VAL A 58 1.85 2.67 -4.39
C VAL A 58 1.11 3.69 -3.51
N ARG A 59 1.83 4.48 -2.71
CA ARG A 59 1.24 5.55 -1.88
C ARG A 59 0.49 6.59 -2.71
N ASP A 60 1.09 7.05 -3.80
CA ASP A 60 0.47 7.99 -4.72
C ASP A 60 -0.77 7.37 -5.39
N GLY A 61 -0.71 6.08 -5.71
CA GLY A 61 -1.84 5.30 -6.22
C GLY A 61 -3.02 5.29 -5.26
N ILE A 62 -2.78 5.01 -3.97
CA ILE A 62 -3.80 5.00 -2.91
C ILE A 62 -4.41 6.39 -2.73
N ALA A 63 -3.57 7.42 -2.61
CA ALA A 63 -4.01 8.79 -2.37
C ALA A 63 -4.74 9.42 -3.58
N GLY A 64 -4.46 8.95 -4.80
CA GLY A 64 -5.06 9.41 -6.05
C GLY A 64 -6.15 8.47 -6.58
N ALA A 65 -5.76 7.56 -7.49
CA ALA A 65 -6.69 6.72 -8.24
C ALA A 65 -7.49 5.76 -7.35
N GLY A 66 -6.87 5.20 -6.31
CA GLY A 66 -7.50 4.33 -5.34
C GLY A 66 -8.60 5.03 -4.56
N LYS A 67 -8.29 6.20 -4.00
CA LYS A 67 -9.28 7.09 -3.36
C LYS A 67 -10.48 7.36 -4.28
N ALA A 68 -10.24 7.79 -5.52
CA ALA A 68 -11.30 8.10 -6.46
C ALA A 68 -12.17 6.88 -6.82
N ALA A 69 -11.58 5.68 -6.86
CA ALA A 69 -12.32 4.44 -7.09
C ALA A 69 -13.24 4.10 -5.92
N VAL A 70 -12.73 4.12 -4.68
CA VAL A 70 -13.54 3.77 -3.50
C VAL A 70 -14.64 4.81 -3.24
N GLU A 71 -14.38 6.10 -3.48
CA GLU A 71 -15.41 7.16 -3.41
C GLU A 71 -16.52 6.97 -4.46
N ALA A 72 -16.22 6.31 -5.57
CA ALA A 72 -17.17 5.92 -6.60
C ALA A 72 -17.80 4.53 -6.37
N GLY A 73 -17.55 3.89 -5.22
CA GLY A 73 -18.05 2.56 -4.91
C GLY A 73 -17.44 1.44 -5.75
N ARG A 74 -16.20 1.61 -6.23
CA ARG A 74 -15.48 0.60 -7.02
C ARG A 74 -14.23 0.13 -6.29
N ASP A 75 -13.85 -1.11 -6.57
CA ASP A 75 -12.56 -1.66 -6.16
C ASP A 75 -11.41 -1.02 -6.96
N TRP A 76 -10.23 -1.02 -6.35
CA TRP A 76 -8.98 -0.65 -7.00
C TRP A 76 -7.85 -1.53 -6.50
N SER A 77 -6.92 -1.88 -7.38
CA SER A 77 -5.71 -2.61 -6.98
C SER A 77 -4.50 -2.12 -7.75
N LYS A 78 -3.33 -2.18 -7.11
CA LYS A 78 -2.05 -1.91 -7.73
C LYS A 78 -1.02 -2.95 -7.28
N ALA A 79 -0.39 -3.57 -8.27
CA ALA A 79 0.79 -4.39 -8.07
C ALA A 79 2.03 -3.56 -8.41
N ALA A 80 2.99 -3.52 -7.50
CA ALA A 80 4.33 -3.00 -7.71
C ALA A 80 5.27 -3.95 -6.96
N GLU A 81 5.89 -4.90 -7.67
CA GLU A 81 6.67 -5.99 -7.06
C GLU A 81 7.66 -5.47 -6.01
N PRO A 82 7.76 -6.07 -4.80
CA PRO A 82 7.07 -7.28 -4.31
C PRO A 82 5.70 -7.00 -3.65
N LEU A 83 5.07 -5.85 -3.84
CA LEU A 83 3.88 -5.42 -3.11
C LEU A 83 2.63 -5.43 -3.98
N LEU A 84 1.58 -6.12 -3.52
CA LEU A 84 0.22 -5.95 -4.03
C LEU A 84 -0.60 -5.19 -3.00
N VAL A 85 -1.35 -4.17 -3.44
CA VAL A 85 -2.33 -3.46 -2.61
C VAL A 85 -3.68 -3.45 -3.31
N ALA A 86 -4.74 -3.69 -2.55
CA ALA A 86 -6.11 -3.52 -2.98
C ALA A 86 -6.87 -2.62 -2.01
N LEU A 87 -7.79 -1.82 -2.56
CA LEU A 87 -8.77 -1.03 -1.85
C LEU A 87 -10.16 -1.47 -2.30
N SER A 88 -11.03 -1.76 -1.36
CA SER A 88 -12.43 -2.10 -1.61
C SER A 88 -13.36 -1.25 -0.74
N PRO A 89 -14.48 -0.73 -1.28
CA PRO A 89 -15.54 -0.17 -0.46
C PRO A 89 -15.90 -1.10 0.69
N ALA A 90 -16.06 -0.55 1.89
CA ALA A 90 -16.64 -1.33 2.98
C ALA A 90 -18.11 -1.60 2.66
N ALA A 91 -18.56 -2.83 2.90
CA ALA A 91 -19.96 -3.23 2.76
C ALA A 91 -20.88 -2.49 3.74
#